data_AF-A0A7W5Q5C4-F1
#
_entry.id   AF-A0A7W5Q5C4-F1
#
_cell.length_a   1.000
_cell.length_b   1.000
_cell.length_c   1.000
_cell.angle_alpha   90.00
_cell.angle_beta   90.00
_cell.angle_gamma   90.00
#
_symmetry.space_group_name_H-M   'P 1'
#
loop_
_entity.id
_entity.type
_entity.pdbx_description
1 polymer ?
#
loop_
_entity_poly.entity_id
_entity_poly.type
_entity_poly.pdbx_seq_one_letter_code
_entity_poly.pdbx_strand_id
1 'polypeptide(L)'
;MPLMSIKKIASFVPLSCTILSRQYWDPGRLYNLGNVVGFFGGAGAAIATGRSDASGLSALGRLEIYAFGNTSALMLSLATLIFFVAGLAYTRAWRDGTAPDRTMSQVGDGLSGIAAIAFGAGVAILGSPVLAASGGAMHALGKFGSAFSIESKSTGMPNRRSTFFKELVLLSRIPAICAAAVGVVRAEHGTAVQIILSFNVILCCIVWAAADIRLLPADATVAKVISNIVAGKR
;
A
#
# COMPACT_ATOMS: atom_id res chain seq x y z
N MET A 1 -45.73 -11.08 -4.30
CA MET A 1 -44.45 -10.45 -3.91
C MET A 1 -44.03 -9.49 -5.01
N PRO A 2 -44.10 -8.16 -4.82
CA PRO A 2 -43.77 -7.23 -5.88
C PRO A 2 -42.25 -7.11 -6.01
N LEU A 3 -41.76 -7.29 -7.24
CA LEU A 3 -40.38 -7.07 -7.64
C LEU A 3 -39.93 -5.68 -7.22
N MET A 4 -38.94 -5.63 -6.33
CA MET A 4 -38.29 -4.42 -5.91
C MET A 4 -37.66 -3.75 -7.14
N SER A 5 -38.21 -2.59 -7.50
CA SER A 5 -37.87 -1.84 -8.72
C SER A 5 -36.36 -1.55 -8.81
N ILE A 6 -35.79 -1.83 -9.99
CA ILE A 6 -34.41 -1.54 -10.42
C ILE A 6 -33.95 -0.11 -10.07
N LYS A 7 -34.90 0.84 -9.89
CA LYS A 7 -34.63 2.20 -9.44
C LYS A 7 -33.99 2.30 -8.04
N LYS A 8 -34.21 1.34 -7.13
CA LYS A 8 -33.57 1.31 -5.80
C LYS A 8 -32.11 0.83 -5.82
N ILE A 9 -31.69 0.13 -6.87
CA ILE A 9 -30.29 -0.29 -7.06
C ILE A 9 -29.50 0.88 -7.66
N ALA A 10 -30.13 1.67 -8.54
CA ALA A 10 -29.54 2.88 -9.12
C ALA A 10 -29.27 4.01 -8.10
N SER A 11 -29.96 4.03 -6.95
CA SER A 11 -29.71 5.01 -5.88
C SER A 11 -28.50 4.70 -4.99
N PHE A 12 -27.84 3.54 -5.15
CA PHE A 12 -26.55 3.23 -4.49
C PHE A 12 -25.32 3.62 -5.33
N VAL A 13 -25.51 3.94 -6.61
CA VAL A 13 -24.45 4.38 -7.54
C VAL A 13 -23.81 5.73 -7.15
N PRO A 14 -24.51 6.75 -6.62
CA PRO A 14 -23.84 8.00 -6.23
C PRO A 14 -22.93 7.83 -4.99
N LEU A 15 -23.17 6.82 -4.15
CA LEU A 15 -22.30 6.53 -3.01
C LEU A 15 -20.95 5.96 -3.49
N SER A 16 -20.98 5.05 -4.47
CA SER A 16 -19.78 4.50 -5.11
C SER A 16 -18.95 5.56 -5.85
N CYS A 17 -19.58 6.53 -6.52
CA CYS A 17 -18.87 7.66 -7.14
C CYS A 17 -18.29 8.63 -6.12
N THR A 18 -18.91 8.80 -4.96
CA THR A 18 -18.39 9.66 -3.87
C THR A 18 -17.20 8.99 -3.17
N ILE A 19 -17.29 7.67 -2.91
CA ILE A 19 -16.20 6.83 -2.38
C ILE A 19 -15.03 6.69 -3.37
N LEU A 20 -15.24 6.86 -4.67
CA LEU A 20 -14.15 6.86 -5.66
C LEU A 20 -13.66 8.26 -6.04
N SER A 21 -14.32 9.31 -5.57
CA SER A 21 -13.93 10.68 -5.91
C SER A 21 -12.54 10.99 -5.36
N ARG A 22 -11.69 11.59 -6.21
CA ARG A 22 -10.35 12.07 -5.82
C ARG A 22 -10.39 13.07 -4.65
N GLN A 23 -11.56 13.68 -4.41
CA GLN A 23 -11.77 14.68 -3.37
C GLN A 23 -11.86 14.06 -1.96
N TYR A 24 -12.35 12.82 -1.83
CA TYR A 24 -12.47 12.15 -0.53
C TYR A 24 -11.31 11.20 -0.22
N TRP A 25 -10.68 10.64 -1.26
CA TRP A 25 -9.57 9.71 -1.13
C TRP A 25 -8.30 10.29 -1.75
N ASP A 26 -7.67 11.19 -0.99
CA ASP A 26 -6.30 11.62 -1.27
C ASP A 26 -5.32 10.44 -1.11
N PRO A 27 -4.13 10.51 -1.74
CA PRO A 27 -3.13 9.46 -1.65
C PRO A 27 -2.76 9.09 -0.21
N GLY A 28 -2.67 10.06 0.70
CA GLY A 28 -2.32 9.83 2.10
C GLY A 28 -3.35 9.00 2.86
N ARG A 29 -4.64 9.28 2.66
CA ARG A 29 -5.73 8.47 3.24
C ARG A 29 -5.70 7.04 2.74
N LEU A 30 -5.41 6.82 1.46
CA LEU A 30 -5.29 5.48 0.89
C LEU A 30 -4.06 4.76 1.42
N TYR A 31 -2.91 5.42 1.51
CA TYR A 31 -1.73 4.83 2.13
C TYR A 31 -2.02 4.37 3.55
N ASN A 32 -2.65 5.22 4.36
CA ASN A 32 -2.99 4.88 5.74
C ASN A 32 -4.07 3.82 5.84
N LEU A 33 -5.06 3.78 4.94
CA LEU A 33 -6.00 2.67 4.88
C LEU A 33 -5.28 1.35 4.62
N GLY A 34 -4.36 1.32 3.65
CA GLY A 34 -3.55 0.13 3.38
C GLY A 34 -2.69 -0.28 4.59
N ASN A 35 -2.13 0.69 5.31
CA ASN A 35 -1.36 0.42 6.55
C ASN A 35 -2.25 -0.17 7.65
N VAL A 36 -3.46 0.35 7.84
CA VAL A 36 -4.45 -0.20 8.79
C VAL A 36 -4.78 -1.64 8.43
N VAL A 37 -5.15 -1.90 7.19
CA VAL A 37 -5.48 -3.25 6.70
C VAL A 37 -4.30 -4.20 6.94
N GLY A 38 -3.11 -3.81 6.50
CA GLY A 38 -1.89 -4.61 6.65
C GLY A 38 -1.58 -4.95 8.12
N PHE A 39 -1.48 -3.93 8.98
CA PHE A 39 -1.09 -4.10 10.38
C PHE A 39 -2.14 -4.85 11.19
N PHE A 40 -3.40 -4.41 11.14
CA PHE A 40 -4.44 -5.02 11.98
C PHE A 40 -4.86 -6.40 11.48
N GLY A 41 -4.77 -6.68 10.18
CA GLY A 41 -4.92 -8.05 9.68
C GLY A 41 -3.81 -8.98 10.17
N GLY A 42 -2.57 -8.50 10.22
CA GLY A 42 -1.43 -9.23 10.81
C GLY A 42 -1.58 -9.47 12.32
N ALA A 43 -1.92 -8.42 13.06
CA ALA A 43 -2.18 -8.48 14.50
C ALA A 43 -3.34 -9.42 14.84
N GLY A 44 -4.44 -9.34 14.08
CA GLY A 44 -5.59 -10.23 14.23
C GLY A 44 -5.22 -11.69 13.98
N ALA A 45 -4.41 -11.97 12.96
CA ALA A 45 -3.91 -13.31 12.69
C ALA A 45 -3.03 -13.84 13.82
N ALA A 46 -2.13 -13.01 14.39
CA ALA A 46 -1.28 -13.40 15.52
C ALA A 46 -2.09 -13.74 16.79
N ILE A 47 -3.21 -13.06 17.02
CA ILE A 47 -4.15 -13.40 18.10
C ILE A 47 -4.90 -14.70 17.76
N ALA A 48 -5.33 -14.86 16.52
CA ALA A 48 -6.16 -16.00 16.09
C ALA A 48 -5.39 -17.33 16.09
N THR A 49 -4.15 -17.37 15.59
CA THR A 49 -3.29 -18.57 15.65
C THR A 49 -3.07 -19.00 17.09
N GLY A 50 -2.96 -18.02 17.98
CA GLY A 50 -2.77 -18.27 19.39
C GLY A 50 -3.91 -18.94 20.13
N ARG A 51 -5.13 -18.91 19.61
CA ARG A 51 -6.26 -19.66 20.20
C ARG A 51 -6.12 -21.16 19.97
N SER A 52 -5.29 -21.56 19.01
CA SER A 52 -5.04 -22.95 18.65
C SER A 52 -3.81 -23.54 19.37
N ASP A 53 -3.00 -22.71 20.03
CA ASP A 53 -1.75 -23.13 20.65
C ASP A 53 -1.88 -23.20 22.18
N ALA A 54 -1.41 -24.28 22.80
CA ALA A 54 -1.44 -24.51 24.25
C ALA A 54 -0.50 -23.59 25.07
N SER A 55 0.02 -22.51 24.49
CA SER A 55 1.05 -21.65 25.08
C SER A 55 0.57 -20.76 26.21
N GLY A 56 -0.75 -20.67 26.48
CA GLY A 56 -1.31 -19.89 27.59
C GLY A 56 -1.13 -18.37 27.47
N LEU A 57 -0.53 -17.87 26.39
CA LEU A 57 -0.25 -16.45 26.19
C LEU A 57 -1.54 -15.64 25.99
N SER A 58 -1.65 -14.53 26.72
CA SER A 58 -2.71 -13.55 26.58
C SER A 58 -2.70 -12.88 25.20
N ALA A 59 -3.83 -12.29 24.79
CA ALA A 59 -3.89 -11.53 23.53
C ALA A 59 -2.85 -10.41 23.48
N LEU A 60 -2.60 -9.73 24.60
CA LEU A 60 -1.59 -8.68 24.71
C LEU A 60 -0.17 -9.22 24.50
N GLY A 61 0.18 -10.35 25.14
CA GLY A 61 1.50 -10.97 24.94
C GLY A 61 1.75 -11.41 23.50
N ARG A 62 0.68 -11.79 22.76
CA ARG A 62 0.78 -12.12 21.33
C ARG A 62 0.99 -10.89 20.46
N LEU A 63 0.34 -9.78 20.80
CA LEU A 63 0.60 -8.50 20.14
C LEU A 63 2.02 -8.00 20.39
N GLU A 64 2.54 -8.21 21.60
CA GLU A 64 3.94 -7.91 21.93
C GLU A 64 4.90 -8.75 21.08
N ILE A 65 4.68 -10.06 20.96
CA ILE A 65 5.49 -10.91 20.08
C ILE A 65 5.37 -10.49 18.62
N TYR A 66 4.15 -10.18 18.16
CA TYR A 66 3.91 -9.70 16.80
C TYR A 66 4.68 -8.40 16.49
N ALA A 67 4.76 -7.48 17.45
CA ALA A 67 5.40 -6.19 17.25
C ALA A 67 6.91 -6.18 17.56
N PHE A 68 7.35 -6.97 18.54
CA PHE A 68 8.67 -6.86 19.15
C PHE A 68 9.36 -8.21 19.41
N GLY A 69 8.72 -9.33 19.09
CA GLY A 69 9.19 -10.67 19.48
C GLY A 69 10.54 -11.07 18.86
N ASN A 70 10.95 -10.39 17.79
CA ASN A 70 12.30 -10.50 17.23
C ASN A 70 12.65 -9.25 16.40
N THR A 71 13.90 -9.19 15.92
CA THR A 71 14.40 -8.07 15.12
C THR A 71 13.57 -7.82 13.87
N SER A 72 13.08 -8.86 13.19
CA SER A 72 12.23 -8.67 12.01
C SER A 72 10.89 -8.05 12.37
N ALA A 73 10.21 -8.58 13.39
CA ALA A 73 8.95 -8.05 13.91
C ALA A 73 9.07 -6.56 14.27
N LEU A 74 10.16 -6.20 14.96
CA LEU A 74 10.47 -4.80 15.30
C LEU A 74 10.65 -3.94 14.04
N MET A 75 11.45 -4.39 13.08
CA MET A 75 11.70 -3.65 11.83
C MET A 75 10.43 -3.44 11.01
N LEU A 76 9.57 -4.46 10.92
CA LEU A 76 8.29 -4.38 10.22
C LEU A 76 7.32 -3.44 10.93
N SER A 77 7.27 -3.49 12.26
CA SER A 77 6.42 -2.59 13.07
C SER A 77 6.86 -1.14 12.96
N LEU A 78 8.17 -0.89 13.02
CA LEU A 78 8.74 0.44 12.79
C LEU A 78 8.46 0.93 11.36
N ALA A 79 8.63 0.07 10.36
CA ALA A 79 8.30 0.39 8.98
C ALA A 79 6.83 0.82 8.85
N THR A 80 5.89 0.06 9.43
CA THR A 80 4.47 0.42 9.44
C THR A 80 4.23 1.77 10.11
N LEU A 81 4.83 2.03 11.28
CA LEU A 81 4.69 3.32 11.97
C LEU A 81 5.17 4.48 11.10
N ILE A 82 6.33 4.34 10.45
CA ILE A 82 6.87 5.37 9.57
C ILE A 82 5.98 5.55 8.32
N PHE A 83 5.45 4.46 7.75
CA PHE A 83 4.48 4.54 6.66
C PHE A 83 3.20 5.29 7.06
N PHE A 84 2.74 5.15 8.31
CA PHE A 84 1.61 5.94 8.81
C PHE A 84 1.91 7.44 8.83
N VAL A 85 3.08 7.82 9.33
CA VAL A 85 3.52 9.22 9.37
C VAL A 85 3.71 9.77 7.95
N ALA A 86 4.26 8.97 7.04
CA ALA A 86 4.37 9.32 5.62
C ALA A 86 2.99 9.55 4.98
N GLY A 87 2.01 8.71 5.28
CA GLY A 87 0.63 8.89 4.82
C GLY A 87 0.01 10.19 5.31
N LEU A 88 0.28 10.59 6.57
CA LEU A 88 -0.16 11.89 7.09
C LEU A 88 0.50 13.06 6.35
N ALA A 89 1.78 12.95 6.00
CA ALA A 89 2.46 13.96 5.18
C ALA A 89 1.81 14.11 3.80
N TYR A 90 1.43 13.00 3.14
CA TYR A 90 0.67 13.06 1.88
C TYR A 90 -0.73 13.66 2.06
N THR A 91 -1.45 13.34 3.13
CA THR A 91 -2.77 13.96 3.37
C THR A 91 -2.64 15.47 3.58
N ARG A 92 -1.58 15.91 4.29
CA ARG A 92 -1.27 17.35 4.39
C ARG A 92 -0.92 17.94 3.03
N ALA A 93 -0.15 17.23 2.22
CA ALA A 93 0.23 17.69 0.88
C ALA A 93 -0.98 17.90 -0.04
N TRP A 94 -2.01 17.07 0.11
CA TRP A 94 -3.21 17.09 -0.74
C TRP A 94 -4.40 17.80 -0.10
N ARG A 95 -4.21 18.50 1.02
CA ARG A 95 -5.30 19.12 1.77
C ARG A 95 -6.11 20.12 0.94
N ASP A 96 -5.43 20.89 0.10
CA ASP A 96 -6.03 21.95 -0.71
C ASP A 96 -6.34 21.47 -2.15
N GLY A 97 -6.28 20.15 -2.39
CA GLY A 97 -6.57 19.54 -3.68
C GLY A 97 -5.37 19.54 -4.65
N THR A 98 -5.66 19.63 -5.94
CA THR A 98 -4.63 19.67 -7.00
C THR A 98 -4.26 21.10 -7.35
N ALA A 99 -2.98 21.49 -7.43
CA ALA A 99 -1.77 20.66 -7.27
C ALA A 99 -1.34 20.48 -5.79
N PRO A 100 -0.74 19.34 -5.42
CA PRO A 100 -0.33 19.10 -4.04
C PRO A 100 0.85 19.97 -3.61
N ASP A 101 0.94 20.25 -2.30
CA ASP A 101 2.13 20.86 -1.69
C ASP A 101 3.34 19.96 -1.92
N ARG A 102 4.34 20.53 -2.59
CA ARG A 102 5.56 19.82 -2.99
C ARG A 102 6.41 19.42 -1.80
N THR A 103 6.61 20.31 -0.83
CA THR A 103 7.48 20.06 0.31
C THR A 103 6.91 18.93 1.15
N MET A 104 5.61 18.93 1.41
CA MET A 104 4.95 17.85 2.15
C MET A 104 4.94 16.53 1.34
N SER A 105 4.80 16.60 0.02
CA SER A 105 4.93 15.41 -0.84
C SER A 105 6.33 14.79 -0.78
N GLN A 106 7.38 15.63 -0.76
CA GLN A 106 8.77 15.17 -0.65
C GLN A 106 9.07 14.59 0.75
N VAL A 107 8.50 15.16 1.80
CA VAL A 107 8.57 14.59 3.16
C VAL A 107 7.89 13.21 3.19
N GLY A 108 6.71 13.09 2.59
CA GLY A 108 6.00 11.81 2.45
C GLY A 108 6.81 10.77 1.68
N ASP A 109 7.42 11.18 0.57
CA ASP A 109 8.32 10.33 -0.23
C ASP A 109 9.54 9.90 0.60
N GLY A 110 10.24 10.83 1.25
CA GLY A 110 11.43 10.53 2.06
C GLY A 110 11.14 9.57 3.22
N LEU A 111 10.08 9.82 3.98
CA LEU A 111 9.65 8.93 5.06
C LEU A 111 9.26 7.55 4.54
N SER A 112 8.54 7.48 3.41
CA SER A 112 8.19 6.20 2.78
C SER A 112 9.42 5.42 2.33
N GLY A 113 10.47 6.12 1.86
CA GLY A 113 11.74 5.49 1.50
C GLY A 113 12.45 4.87 2.72
N ILE A 114 12.47 5.58 3.85
CA ILE A 114 13.03 5.06 5.12
C ILE A 114 12.23 3.85 5.60
N ALA A 115 10.90 3.94 5.57
CA ALA A 115 10.01 2.84 5.92
C ALA A 115 10.25 1.61 5.04
N ALA A 116 10.46 1.80 3.74
CA ALA A 116 10.75 0.72 2.81
C ALA A 116 12.10 0.04 3.07
N ILE A 117 13.13 0.77 3.51
CA ILE A 117 14.39 0.16 3.96
C ILE A 117 14.15 -0.73 5.19
N ALA A 118 13.45 -0.22 6.21
CA ALA A 118 13.13 -0.98 7.40
C ALA A 118 12.28 -2.23 7.07
N PHE A 119 11.28 -2.07 6.19
CA PHE A 119 10.47 -3.18 5.67
C PHE A 119 11.34 -4.22 4.97
N GLY A 120 12.20 -3.78 4.04
CA GLY A 120 13.11 -4.63 3.28
C GLY A 120 14.05 -5.43 4.18
N ALA A 121 14.64 -4.77 5.18
CA ALA A 121 15.48 -5.44 6.18
C ALA A 121 14.68 -6.47 6.99
N GLY A 122 13.48 -6.10 7.45
CA GLY A 122 12.59 -7.00 8.18
C GLY A 122 12.26 -8.26 7.38
N VAL A 123 11.82 -8.14 6.13
CA VAL A 123 11.49 -9.31 5.29
C VAL A 123 12.72 -10.08 4.80
N ALA A 124 13.88 -9.44 4.66
CA ALA A 124 15.15 -10.13 4.39
C ALA A 124 15.55 -11.05 5.55
N ILE A 125 15.40 -10.58 6.79
CA ILE A 125 15.63 -11.39 7.99
C ILE A 125 14.67 -12.58 8.06
N LEU A 126 13.43 -12.43 7.57
CA LEU A 126 12.47 -13.54 7.44
C LEU A 126 12.79 -14.51 6.29
N GLY A 127 13.88 -14.28 5.55
CA GLY A 127 14.28 -15.15 4.45
C GLY A 127 13.47 -14.95 3.17
N SER A 128 12.85 -13.78 2.97
CA SER A 128 12.12 -13.46 1.73
C SER A 128 12.89 -12.45 0.85
N PRO A 129 13.91 -12.89 0.10
CA PRO A 129 14.78 -11.99 -0.68
C PRO A 129 14.02 -11.29 -1.81
N VAL A 130 13.02 -11.95 -2.41
CA VAL A 130 12.20 -11.35 -3.47
C VAL A 130 11.39 -10.17 -2.94
N LEU A 131 10.77 -10.31 -1.76
CA LEU A 131 10.04 -9.21 -1.11
C LEU A 131 10.99 -8.11 -0.62
N ALA A 132 12.18 -8.47 -0.12
CA ALA A 132 13.19 -7.51 0.27
C ALA A 132 13.65 -6.65 -0.91
N ALA A 133 13.93 -7.28 -2.06
CA ALA A 133 14.37 -6.59 -3.25
C ALA A 133 13.25 -5.72 -3.88
N SER A 134 12.03 -6.25 -3.96
CA SER A 134 10.90 -5.54 -4.57
C SER A 134 10.24 -4.54 -3.61
N GLY A 135 9.55 -5.03 -2.58
CA GLY A 135 8.82 -4.19 -1.62
C GLY A 135 9.73 -3.34 -0.72
N GLY A 136 11.00 -3.72 -0.58
CA GLY A 136 12.01 -2.93 0.15
C GLY A 136 12.84 -2.04 -0.76
N ALA A 137 13.83 -2.62 -1.45
CA ALA A 137 14.84 -1.86 -2.19
C ALA A 137 14.26 -1.07 -3.37
N MET A 138 13.49 -1.70 -4.26
CA MET A 138 12.87 -1.04 -5.41
C MET A 138 11.88 0.04 -4.98
N HIS A 139 11.10 -0.22 -3.92
CA HIS A 139 10.22 0.79 -3.33
C HIS A 139 11.01 1.98 -2.76
N ALA A 140 12.07 1.72 -1.99
CA ALA A 140 12.93 2.76 -1.42
C ALA A 140 13.59 3.61 -2.52
N LEU A 141 14.12 2.98 -3.57
CA LEU A 141 14.71 3.66 -4.73
C LEU A 141 13.68 4.57 -5.41
N GLY A 142 12.46 4.10 -5.62
CA GLY A 142 11.38 4.89 -6.18
C GLY A 142 11.00 6.08 -5.28
N LYS A 143 10.86 5.87 -3.98
CA LYS A 143 10.49 6.94 -3.05
C LYS A 143 11.58 7.99 -2.86
N PHE A 144 12.84 7.59 -2.65
CA PHE A 144 13.95 8.55 -2.58
C PHE A 144 14.19 9.26 -3.90
N GLY A 145 14.13 8.54 -5.02
CA GLY A 145 14.26 9.14 -6.35
C GLY A 145 13.19 10.20 -6.63
N SER A 146 11.95 9.98 -6.17
CA SER A 146 10.87 10.98 -6.22
C SER A 146 11.16 12.16 -5.28
N ALA A 147 11.55 11.92 -4.02
CA ALA A 147 11.83 12.96 -3.04
C ALA A 147 12.90 13.95 -3.50
N PHE A 148 13.99 13.43 -4.10
CA PHE A 148 15.13 14.24 -4.56
C PHE A 148 14.98 14.77 -5.99
N SER A 149 13.88 14.45 -6.68
CA SER A 149 13.65 14.97 -8.04
C SER A 149 13.36 16.46 -8.01
N ILE A 150 14.20 17.24 -8.69
CA ILE A 150 13.95 18.66 -8.91
C ILE A 150 12.90 18.79 -10.02
N GLU A 151 11.64 18.97 -9.65
CA GLU A 151 10.62 19.44 -10.60
C GLU A 151 10.92 20.89 -10.95
N SER A 152 11.32 21.13 -12.20
CA SER A 152 11.53 22.49 -12.72
C SER A 152 10.19 23.20 -12.83
N LYS A 153 10.05 24.35 -12.18
CA LYS A 153 8.88 25.23 -12.32
C LYS A 153 8.72 25.80 -13.75
N SER A 154 9.74 25.67 -14.60
CA SER A 154 9.91 26.53 -15.78
C SER A 154 9.27 26.02 -17.08
N THR A 155 8.83 24.77 -17.19
CA THR A 155 8.46 24.22 -18.51
C THR A 155 7.07 23.60 -18.61
N GLY A 156 6.30 23.50 -17.51
CA GLY A 156 4.99 22.84 -17.52
C GLY A 156 5.04 21.36 -17.96
N MET A 157 6.24 20.82 -18.22
CA MET A 157 6.45 19.46 -18.66
C MET A 157 6.70 18.56 -17.44
N PRO A 158 6.05 17.39 -17.39
CA PRO A 158 6.28 16.41 -16.34
C PRO A 158 7.76 16.02 -16.32
N ASN A 159 8.37 16.07 -15.13
CA ASN A 159 9.75 15.63 -14.96
C ASN A 159 9.81 14.11 -15.15
N ARG A 160 10.27 13.67 -16.32
CA ARG A 160 10.37 12.26 -16.70
C ARG A 160 11.09 11.39 -15.66
N ARG A 161 12.05 11.94 -14.91
CA ARG A 161 12.72 11.22 -13.81
C ARG A 161 11.80 11.01 -12.61
N SER A 162 11.10 12.05 -12.16
CA SER A 162 10.10 11.97 -11.08
C SER A 162 9.02 10.94 -11.44
N THR A 163 8.51 10.99 -12.69
CA THR A 163 7.52 10.03 -13.20
C THR A 163 8.04 8.59 -13.16
N PHE A 164 9.26 8.35 -13.67
CA PHE A 164 9.87 7.02 -13.65
C PHE A 164 9.97 6.44 -12.24
N PHE A 165 10.43 7.24 -11.27
CA PHE A 165 10.54 6.78 -9.89
C PHE A 165 9.18 6.46 -9.26
N LYS A 166 8.14 7.23 -9.55
CA LYS A 166 6.76 6.94 -9.11
C LYS A 166 6.20 5.68 -9.77
N GLU A 167 6.51 5.45 -11.05
CA GLU A 167 6.15 4.20 -11.75
C GLU A 167 6.89 3.00 -11.14
N LEU A 168 8.16 3.17 -10.76
CA LEU A 168 8.93 2.13 -10.09
C LEU A 168 8.30 1.72 -8.75
N VAL A 169 7.81 2.68 -7.97
CA VAL A 169 7.05 2.40 -6.73
C VAL A 169 5.82 1.53 -7.04
N LEU A 170 5.04 1.89 -8.05
CA LEU A 170 3.85 1.12 -8.44
C LEU A 170 4.21 -0.30 -8.91
N LEU A 171 5.26 -0.43 -9.73
CA LEU A 171 5.73 -1.73 -10.22
C LEU A 171 6.23 -2.63 -9.09
N SER A 172 6.77 -2.06 -8.01
CA SER A 172 7.21 -2.83 -6.82
C SER A 172 6.07 -3.61 -6.14
N ARG A 173 4.80 -3.26 -6.42
CA ARG A 173 3.62 -3.96 -5.89
C ARG A 173 3.38 -5.30 -6.55
N ILE A 174 3.80 -5.48 -7.81
CA ILE A 174 3.52 -6.71 -8.58
C ILE A 174 4.17 -7.93 -7.92
N PRO A 175 5.48 -7.95 -7.60
CA PRO A 175 6.08 -9.10 -6.95
C PRO A 175 5.49 -9.40 -5.56
N ALA A 176 5.06 -8.37 -4.82
CA ALA A 176 4.41 -8.55 -3.53
C ALA A 176 3.04 -9.24 -3.66
N ILE A 177 2.22 -8.81 -4.63
CA ILE A 177 0.94 -9.44 -4.94
C ILE A 177 1.16 -10.89 -5.42
N CYS A 178 2.14 -11.12 -6.31
CA CYS A 178 2.47 -12.46 -6.78
C CYS A 178 2.91 -13.38 -5.63
N ALA A 179 3.78 -12.90 -4.74
CA ALA A 179 4.23 -13.67 -3.58
C ALA A 179 3.06 -14.04 -2.64
N ALA A 180 2.15 -13.09 -2.39
CA ALA A 180 0.95 -13.34 -1.59
C ALA A 180 -0.02 -14.30 -2.29
N ALA A 181 -0.20 -14.19 -3.62
CA ALA A 181 -1.02 -15.12 -4.38
C ALA A 181 -0.48 -16.55 -4.37
N VAL A 182 0.85 -16.71 -4.47
CA VAL A 182 1.50 -18.02 -4.27
C VAL A 182 1.24 -18.54 -2.86
N GLY A 183 1.20 -17.66 -1.85
CA GLY A 183 0.77 -17.98 -0.49
C GLY A 183 -0.64 -18.56 -0.44
N VAL A 184 -1.61 -17.97 -1.15
CA VAL A 184 -2.98 -18.49 -1.25
C VAL A 184 -3.01 -19.88 -1.89
N VAL A 185 -2.34 -20.07 -3.03
CA VAL A 185 -2.33 -21.34 -3.76
C VAL A 185 -1.65 -22.44 -2.94
N ARG A 186 -0.54 -22.14 -2.27
CA ARG A 186 0.14 -23.12 -1.41
C ARG A 186 -0.63 -23.40 -0.11
N ALA A 187 -1.48 -22.47 0.31
CA ALA A 187 -2.35 -22.64 1.47
C ALA A 187 -3.59 -23.50 1.20
N GLU A 188 -3.74 -24.09 0.00
CA GLU A 188 -4.66 -25.22 -0.23
C GLU A 188 -4.38 -26.41 0.72
N HIS A 189 -3.19 -26.47 1.32
CA HIS A 189 -2.82 -27.38 2.42
C HIS A 189 -2.49 -26.66 3.74
N GLY A 190 -2.81 -25.36 3.85
CA GLY A 190 -2.45 -24.48 4.97
C GLY A 190 -3.61 -24.21 5.94
N THR A 191 -3.36 -23.42 6.98
CA THR A 191 -4.39 -23.01 7.92
C THR A 191 -5.24 -21.87 7.34
N ALA A 192 -6.52 -21.78 7.72
CA ALA A 192 -7.41 -20.67 7.30
C ALA A 192 -6.78 -19.28 7.56
N VAL A 193 -5.96 -19.17 8.61
CA VAL A 193 -5.24 -17.93 8.93
C VAL A 193 -4.22 -17.55 7.86
N GLN A 194 -3.51 -18.52 7.26
CA GLN A 194 -2.54 -18.24 6.19
C GLN A 194 -3.23 -17.71 4.92
N ILE A 195 -4.40 -18.25 4.58
CA ILE A 195 -5.22 -17.77 3.46
C ILE A 195 -5.66 -16.33 3.72
N ILE A 196 -6.21 -16.05 4.91
CA ILE A 196 -6.65 -14.70 5.32
C ILE A 196 -5.49 -13.70 5.26
N LEU A 197 -4.31 -14.07 5.80
CA LEU A 197 -3.13 -13.22 5.76
C LEU A 197 -2.68 -12.91 4.33
N SER A 198 -2.72 -13.89 3.44
CA SER A 198 -2.33 -13.72 2.05
C SER A 198 -3.31 -12.77 1.32
N PHE A 199 -4.61 -12.92 1.55
CA PHE A 199 -5.60 -11.96 1.06
C PHE A 199 -5.44 -10.57 1.66
N ASN A 200 -5.07 -10.47 2.94
CA ASN A 200 -4.81 -9.20 3.60
C ASN A 200 -3.66 -8.43 2.92
N VAL A 201 -2.57 -9.13 2.58
CA VAL A 201 -1.44 -8.55 1.84
C VAL A 201 -1.84 -8.13 0.43
N ILE A 202 -2.63 -8.95 -0.28
CA ILE A 202 -3.13 -8.58 -1.61
C ILE A 202 -3.99 -7.32 -1.52
N LEU A 203 -4.92 -7.27 -0.56
CA LEU A 203 -5.82 -6.13 -0.36
C LEU A 203 -5.04 -4.86 -0.03
N CYS A 204 -4.08 -4.92 0.90
CA CYS A 204 -3.28 -3.75 1.25
C CYS A 204 -2.43 -3.27 0.04
N CYS A 205 -1.88 -4.19 -0.76
CA CYS A 205 -1.12 -3.85 -1.96
C CYS A 205 -2.00 -3.19 -3.03
N ILE A 206 -3.25 -3.62 -3.20
CA ILE A 206 -4.22 -2.98 -4.12
C ILE A 206 -4.54 -1.56 -3.64
N VAL A 207 -4.80 -1.38 -2.34
CA VAL A 207 -5.09 -0.06 -1.77
C VAL A 207 -3.89 0.89 -1.94
N TRP A 208 -2.68 0.41 -1.69
CA TRP A 208 -1.47 1.19 -1.92
C TRP A 208 -1.22 1.51 -3.40
N ALA A 209 -1.44 0.55 -4.31
CA ALA A 209 -1.36 0.79 -5.75
C ALA A 209 -2.34 1.88 -6.20
N ALA A 210 -3.55 1.90 -5.63
CA ALA A 210 -4.53 2.95 -5.90
C ALA A 210 -4.09 4.34 -5.41
N ALA A 211 -3.28 4.41 -4.35
CA ALA A 211 -2.62 5.64 -3.91
C ALA A 211 -1.49 6.03 -4.88
N ASP A 212 -0.63 5.08 -5.25
CA ASP A 212 0.50 5.26 -6.16
C ASP A 212 0.03 5.79 -7.54
N ILE A 213 -1.06 5.25 -8.08
CA ILE A 213 -1.68 5.71 -9.34
C ILE A 213 -2.12 7.19 -9.26
N ARG A 214 -2.60 7.66 -8.11
CA ARG A 214 -3.02 9.06 -7.93
C ARG A 214 -1.85 10.04 -7.92
N LEU A 215 -0.64 9.57 -7.62
CA LEU A 215 0.59 10.38 -7.66
C LEU A 215 1.18 10.48 -9.07
N LEU A 216 0.73 9.64 -10.01
CA LEU A 216 1.22 9.66 -11.39
C LEU A 216 0.64 10.85 -12.17
N PRO A 217 1.46 11.54 -12.98
CA PRO A 217 0.95 12.50 -13.94
C PRO A 217 0.16 11.78 -15.04
N ALA A 218 -0.75 12.51 -15.70
CA ALA A 218 -1.67 11.94 -16.69
C ALA A 218 -0.96 11.31 -17.91
N ASP A 219 0.26 11.74 -18.20
CA ASP A 219 1.06 11.28 -19.33
C ASP A 219 1.98 10.09 -18.99
N ALA A 220 2.00 9.64 -17.73
CA ALA A 220 2.76 8.47 -17.30
C ALA A 220 2.43 7.24 -18.16
N THR A 221 3.44 6.41 -18.43
CA THR A 221 3.32 5.20 -19.24
C THR A 221 2.27 4.27 -18.64
N VAL A 222 2.34 4.05 -17.32
CA VAL A 222 1.39 3.16 -16.64
C VAL A 222 -0.03 3.74 -16.65
N ALA A 223 -0.18 5.06 -16.50
CA ALA A 223 -1.49 5.72 -16.58
C ALA A 223 -2.13 5.55 -17.97
N LYS A 224 -1.33 5.66 -19.05
CA LYS A 224 -1.77 5.40 -20.42
C LYS A 224 -2.19 3.95 -20.63
N VAL A 225 -1.40 3.00 -20.14
CA VAL A 225 -1.73 1.56 -20.23
C VAL A 225 -3.04 1.25 -19.51
N ILE A 226 -3.21 1.73 -18.28
CA ILE A 226 -4.46 1.57 -17.53
C ILE A 226 -5.64 2.19 -18.29
N SER A 227 -5.48 3.41 -18.81
CA SER A 227 -6.53 4.08 -19.58
C SER A 227 -6.91 3.29 -20.84
N ASN A 228 -5.94 2.71 -21.55
CA ASN A 228 -6.20 1.92 -22.75
C ASN A 228 -6.94 0.62 -22.42
N ILE A 229 -6.54 -0.08 -21.35
CA ILE A 229 -7.23 -1.28 -20.86
C ILE A 229 -8.68 -0.95 -20.48
N VAL A 230 -8.89 0.11 -19.71
CA VAL A 230 -10.24 0.55 -19.28
C VAL A 230 -11.09 1.00 -20.46
N ALA A 231 -10.50 1.66 -21.45
CA ALA A 231 -11.19 2.08 -22.68
C ALA A 231 -11.39 0.94 -23.69
N GLY A 232 -10.94 -0.29 -23.39
CA GLY A 232 -11.03 -1.43 -24.31
C GLY A 232 -10.18 -1.29 -25.56
N LYS A 233 -9.22 -0.36 -25.59
CA LYS A 233 -8.29 -0.16 -26.71
C LYS A 233 -7.10 -1.09 -26.49
N ARG A 234 -7.06 -2.20 -27.24
CA ARG A 234 -5.89 -3.09 -27.32
C ARG A 234 -4.85 -2.49 -28.24
#